data_AF-A0A3N2E1A1-F1
#
_entry.id   AF-A0A3N2E1A1-F1
#
_cell.length_a   1.000
_cell.length_b   1.000
_cell.length_c   1.000
_cell.angle_alpha   90.00
_cell.angle_beta   90.00
_cell.angle_gamma   90.00
#
_symmetry.space_group_name_H-M   'P 1'
#
loop_
_entity.id
_entity.type
_entity.pdbx_description
1 polymer ?
#
loop_
_entity_poly.entity_id
_entity_poly.type
_entity_poly.pdbx_seq_one_letter_code
_entity_poly.pdbx_strand_id
1 'polypeptide(L)'
;MMEENEKIVLSGEEAVAILKDVELMLISLHRIGSAYTDKPKSDYASETCRFIDEWKITHKLADIRSLISEKFDTSLGDDDMDDLERAMEDIQCWSKKGDVPD
;
A
#
# COMPACT_ATOMS: atom_id res chain seq x y z
N MET A 1 -13.95 11.47 -12.42
CA MET A 1 -14.54 10.45 -11.53
C MET A 1 -16.01 10.35 -11.84
N MET A 2 -16.50 9.14 -12.07
CA MET A 2 -17.91 8.81 -12.21
C MET A 2 -18.64 9.08 -10.89
N GLU A 3 -19.95 9.37 -10.95
CA GLU A 3 -20.76 9.69 -9.77
C GLU A 3 -20.78 8.52 -8.77
N GLU A 4 -20.81 7.29 -9.30
CA GLU A 4 -20.77 6.03 -8.54
C GLU A 4 -19.47 5.88 -7.74
N ASN A 5 -18.37 6.43 -8.24
CA ASN A 5 -17.05 6.36 -7.62
C ASN A 5 -16.78 7.48 -6.61
N GLU A 6 -17.66 8.50 -6.52
CA GLU A 6 -17.53 9.55 -5.49
C GLU A 6 -17.64 8.99 -4.06
N LYS A 7 -18.34 7.86 -3.91
CA LYS A 7 -18.51 7.17 -2.62
C LYS A 7 -18.45 5.66 -2.79
N ILE A 8 -17.42 5.07 -2.23
CA ILE A 8 -17.33 3.62 -2.05
C ILE A 8 -17.88 3.19 -0.69
N VAL A 9 -18.38 1.95 -0.62
CA VAL A 9 -18.88 1.35 0.63
C VAL A 9 -18.07 0.12 0.96
N LEU A 10 -17.52 0.11 2.18
CA LEU A 10 -16.89 -1.07 2.77
C LEU A 10 -17.79 -1.61 3.89
N SER A 11 -17.95 -2.93 3.93
CA SER A 11 -18.51 -3.58 5.11
C SER A 11 -17.58 -3.42 6.31
N GLY A 12 -18.13 -3.56 7.52
CA GLY A 12 -17.32 -3.51 8.74
C GLY A 12 -16.24 -4.60 8.76
N GLU A 13 -16.52 -5.78 8.21
CA GLU A 13 -15.56 -6.89 8.14
C GLU A 13 -14.38 -6.56 7.22
N GLU A 14 -14.67 -6.02 6.04
CA GLU A 14 -13.66 -5.55 5.08
C GLU A 14 -12.79 -4.44 5.66
N ALA A 15 -13.41 -3.45 6.30
CA ALA A 15 -12.68 -2.35 6.96
C ALA A 15 -11.78 -2.87 8.09
N VAL A 16 -12.27 -3.81 8.91
CA VAL A 16 -11.48 -4.42 9.98
C VAL A 16 -10.34 -5.28 9.42
N ALA A 17 -10.55 -5.99 8.30
CA ALA A 17 -9.49 -6.75 7.64
C ALA A 17 -8.35 -5.84 7.17
N ILE A 18 -8.68 -4.74 6.48
CA ILE A 18 -7.71 -3.71 6.07
C ILE A 18 -6.95 -3.16 7.28
N LEU A 19 -7.68 -2.74 8.33
CA LEU A 19 -7.07 -2.13 9.52
C LEU A 19 -6.13 -3.07 10.27
N LYS A 20 -6.40 -4.38 10.30
CA LYS A 20 -5.50 -5.36 10.91
C LYS A 20 -4.14 -5.41 10.20
N ASP A 21 -4.14 -5.39 8.87
CA ASP A 21 -2.91 -5.41 8.10
C ASP A 21 -2.16 -4.07 8.21
N VAL A 22 -2.88 -2.94 8.19
CA VAL A 22 -2.29 -1.61 8.44
C VAL A 22 -1.65 -1.53 9.82
N GLU A 23 -2.33 -1.97 10.88
CA GLU A 23 -1.84 -1.97 12.26
C GLU A 23 -0.59 -2.84 12.38
N LEU A 24 -0.61 -4.04 11.79
CA LEU A 24 0.54 -4.95 11.77
C LEU A 24 1.76 -4.25 11.16
N MET A 25 1.62 -3.57 10.03
CA MET A 25 2.71 -2.84 9.38
C MET A 25 3.19 -1.68 10.24
N LEU A 26 2.28 -0.83 10.71
CA LEU A 26 2.60 0.40 11.44
C LEU A 26 3.32 0.11 12.76
N ILE A 27 2.74 -0.79 13.58
CA ILE A 27 3.30 -1.12 14.89
C ILE A 27 4.61 -1.88 14.78
N SER A 28 4.73 -2.79 13.81
CA SER A 28 5.98 -3.54 13.61
C SER A 28 7.11 -2.63 13.15
N LEU A 29 6.87 -1.77 12.16
CA LEU A 29 7.88 -0.81 11.68
C LEU A 29 8.29 0.18 12.78
N HIS A 30 7.35 0.67 13.59
CA HIS A 30 7.66 1.52 14.73
C HIS A 30 8.55 0.81 15.77
N ARG A 31 8.24 -0.46 16.08
CA ARG A 31 9.04 -1.28 17.01
C ARG A 31 10.42 -1.60 16.46
N ILE A 32 10.55 -1.90 15.16
CA ILE A 32 11.84 -2.12 14.50
C ILE A 32 12.66 -0.82 14.56
N GLY A 33 12.10 0.32 14.17
CA GLY A 33 12.81 1.61 14.24
C GLY A 33 13.31 1.93 15.65
N SER A 34 12.46 1.70 16.66
CA SER A 34 12.81 1.92 18.08
C SER A 34 13.91 0.97 18.56
N ALA A 35 13.85 -0.32 18.21
CA ALA A 35 14.82 -1.32 18.65
C ALA A 35 16.23 -1.16 18.02
N TYR A 36 16.33 -0.39 16.93
CA TYR A 36 17.56 -0.18 16.17
C TYR A 36 18.06 1.28 16.17
N THR A 37 17.52 2.14 17.04
CA THR A 37 17.88 3.58 17.10
C THR A 37 19.38 3.83 17.29
N ASP A 38 20.04 3.07 18.17
CA ASP A 38 21.48 3.21 18.46
C ASP A 38 22.35 2.15 17.76
N LYS A 39 21.79 1.47 16.74
CA LYS A 39 22.45 0.37 16.02
C LYS A 39 22.93 0.82 14.63
N PRO A 40 23.86 0.09 14.00
CA PRO A 40 24.26 0.36 12.61
C PRO A 40 23.04 0.40 11.68
N LYS A 41 23.01 1.38 10.77
CA LYS A 41 21.94 1.52 9.77
C LYS A 41 21.77 0.28 8.89
N SER A 42 22.85 -0.48 8.67
CA SER A 42 22.82 -1.76 7.95
C SER A 42 21.93 -2.79 8.63
N ASP A 43 21.92 -2.81 9.96
CA ASP A 43 21.20 -3.80 10.75
C ASP A 43 19.70 -3.48 10.74
N TYR A 44 19.36 -2.19 10.87
CA TYR A 44 17.99 -1.70 10.66
C TYR A 44 17.49 -2.06 9.26
N ALA A 45 18.27 -1.75 8.21
CA ALA A 45 17.89 -2.06 6.83
C ALA A 45 17.68 -3.57 6.61
N SER A 46 18.57 -4.40 7.16
CA SER A 46 18.45 -5.86 7.07
C SER A 46 17.20 -6.38 7.77
N GLU A 47 16.89 -5.87 8.97
CA GLU A 47 15.70 -6.28 9.73
C GLU A 47 14.41 -5.83 9.03
N THR A 48 14.36 -4.59 8.54
CA THR A 48 13.20 -4.08 7.79
C THR A 48 12.97 -4.87 6.51
N CYS A 49 14.03 -5.18 5.73
CA CYS A 49 13.91 -6.04 4.55
C CYS A 49 13.39 -7.44 4.92
N ARG A 50 13.95 -8.06 5.97
CA ARG A 50 13.48 -9.37 6.45
C ARG A 50 12.01 -9.32 6.85
N PHE A 51 11.59 -8.29 7.57
CA PHE A 51 10.18 -8.10 7.94
C PHE A 51 9.29 -7.99 6.70
N ILE A 52 9.66 -7.17 5.72
CA ILE A 52 8.89 -7.01 4.47
C ILE A 52 8.73 -8.35 3.74
N ASP A 53 9.82 -9.09 3.59
CA ASP A 53 9.86 -10.34 2.82
C ASP A 53 9.18 -11.50 3.58
N GLU A 54 9.60 -11.78 4.81
CA GLU A 54 9.13 -12.94 5.58
C GLU A 54 7.68 -12.79 6.06
N TRP A 55 7.24 -11.56 6.36
CA TRP A 55 5.87 -11.29 6.78
C TRP A 55 4.95 -10.95 5.60
N LYS A 56 5.48 -11.04 4.36
CA LYS A 56 4.74 -10.85 3.11
C LYS A 56 4.01 -9.51 3.06
N ILE A 57 4.68 -8.43 3.47
CA ILE A 57 4.07 -7.11 3.57
C ILE A 57 3.56 -6.61 2.22
N THR A 58 4.28 -6.90 1.13
CA THR A 58 3.84 -6.56 -0.23
C THR A 58 2.57 -7.29 -0.66
N HIS A 59 2.38 -8.55 -0.24
CA HIS A 59 1.13 -9.27 -0.48
C HIS A 59 -0.04 -8.63 0.28
N LYS A 60 0.17 -8.27 1.55
CA LYS A 60 -0.86 -7.58 2.35
C LYS A 60 -1.27 -6.25 1.75
N LEU A 61 -0.31 -5.48 1.25
CA LEU A 61 -0.59 -4.23 0.53
C LEU A 61 -1.38 -4.48 -0.75
N ALA A 62 -1.07 -5.55 -1.49
CA ALA A 62 -1.83 -5.95 -2.67
C ALA A 62 -3.27 -6.37 -2.31
N ASP A 63 -3.46 -7.11 -1.22
CA ASP A 63 -4.78 -7.53 -0.73
C ASP A 63 -5.62 -6.32 -0.31
N ILE A 64 -5.05 -5.37 0.44
CA ILE A 64 -5.69 -4.09 0.78
C ILE A 64 -6.09 -3.34 -0.49
N ARG A 65 -5.17 -3.21 -1.45
CA ARG A 65 -5.44 -2.52 -2.72
C ARG A 65 -6.59 -3.19 -3.46
N SER A 66 -6.58 -4.51 -3.63
CA SER A 66 -7.64 -5.26 -4.30
C SER A 66 -8.99 -5.00 -3.66
N LEU A 67 -9.07 -5.16 -2.33
CA LEU A 67 -10.32 -5.04 -1.59
C LEU A 67 -10.95 -3.64 -1.73
N ILE A 68 -10.12 -2.60 -1.73
CA ILE A 68 -10.57 -1.22 -1.93
C ILE A 68 -10.96 -0.99 -3.39
N SER A 69 -10.11 -1.38 -4.34
CA SER A 69 -10.33 -1.17 -5.77
C SER A 69 -11.57 -1.90 -6.29
N GLU A 70 -11.91 -3.07 -5.73
CA GLU A 70 -13.14 -3.81 -6.05
C GLU A 70 -14.43 -3.04 -5.75
N LYS A 71 -14.36 -1.93 -4.99
CA LYS A 71 -15.52 -1.08 -4.69
C LYS A 71 -15.74 0.04 -5.71
N PHE A 72 -14.82 0.20 -6.65
CA PHE A 72 -14.94 1.17 -7.74
C PHE A 72 -15.58 0.51 -8.96
N ASP A 73 -16.39 1.30 -9.67
CA ASP A 73 -16.74 1.04 -11.05
C ASP A 73 -15.50 1.23 -11.94
N THR A 74 -15.20 0.23 -12.76
CA THR A 74 -14.05 0.16 -13.66
C THR A 74 -14.45 0.32 -15.13
N SER A 75 -15.63 0.87 -15.39
CA SER A 75 -16.05 1.24 -16.73
C SER A 75 -15.11 2.29 -17.31
N LEU A 76 -14.64 2.05 -18.52
CA LEU A 76 -13.71 2.94 -19.21
C LEU A 76 -14.43 4.21 -19.70
N GLY A 77 -13.74 5.34 -19.58
CA GLY A 77 -14.15 6.61 -20.17
C GLY A 77 -13.78 6.73 -21.64
N ASP A 78 -13.98 7.94 -22.20
CA ASP A 78 -13.64 8.25 -23.60
C ASP A 78 -12.11 8.17 -23.88
N ASP A 79 -11.29 8.19 -22.84
CA ASP A 79 -9.83 8.09 -22.88
C ASP A 79 -9.29 6.67 -22.70
N ASP A 80 -10.15 5.66 -22.71
CA ASP A 80 -9.81 4.24 -22.52
C ASP A 80 -9.17 3.92 -21.15
N MET A 81 -9.37 4.79 -20.17
CA MET A 81 -8.94 4.59 -18.77
C MET A 81 -10.13 4.53 -17.83
N ASP A 82 -9.99 3.83 -16.71
CA ASP A 82 -10.91 3.96 -15.57
C ASP A 82 -10.50 5.08 -14.60
N ASP A 83 -11.31 5.31 -13.56
CA ASP A 83 -11.04 6.35 -12.56
C ASP A 83 -9.82 6.09 -11.68
N LEU A 84 -9.51 4.83 -11.39
CA LEU A 84 -8.34 4.45 -10.60
C LEU A 84 -7.06 4.58 -11.42
N GLU A 85 -7.08 4.15 -12.67
CA GLU A 85 -5.96 4.31 -13.61
C GLU A 85 -5.61 5.78 -13.77
N ARG A 86 -6.60 6.64 -14.05
CA ARG A 86 -6.39 8.10 -14.10
C ARG A 86 -5.85 8.68 -12.80
N ALA A 87 -6.34 8.23 -11.65
CA ALA A 87 -5.87 8.72 -10.35
C ALA A 87 -4.44 8.24 -10.01
N MET A 88 -3.98 7.14 -10.61
CA MET A 88 -2.67 6.53 -10.33
C MET A 88 -1.61 6.85 -11.40
N GLU A 89 -1.98 7.50 -12.51
CA GLU A 89 -1.11 7.75 -13.66
C GLU A 89 0.19 8.47 -13.27
N ASP A 90 0.09 9.47 -12.39
CA ASP A 90 1.23 10.30 -11.97
C ASP A 90 2.05 9.71 -10.81
N ILE A 91 1.74 8.48 -10.35
CA ILE A 91 2.48 7.86 -9.25
C ILE A 91 3.85 7.39 -9.74
N GLN A 92 4.91 8.07 -9.28
CA GLN A 92 6.28 7.64 -9.56
C GLN A 92 6.64 6.36 -8.78
N CYS A 93 6.65 5.24 -9.49
CA CYS A 93 7.15 3.97 -8.96
C CYS A 93 8.67 3.86 -9.10
N TRP A 94 9.31 3.14 -8.17
CA TRP A 94 10.72 2.78 -8.28
C TRP A 94 10.99 2.04 -9.60
N SER A 95 12.02 2.43 -10.36
CA SER A 95 12.32 1.85 -11.68
C SER A 95 13.74 1.24 -11.77
N LYS A 96 14.72 1.85 -11.09
CA LYS A 96 16.12 1.42 -11.12
C LYS A 96 16.82 1.73 -9.80
N LYS A 97 17.98 1.07 -9.62
CA LYS A 97 18.82 1.25 -8.43
C LYS A 97 19.24 2.72 -8.27
N GLY A 98 19.00 3.26 -7.08
CA GLY A 98 19.33 4.64 -6.73
C GLY A 98 18.22 5.65 -7.06
N ASP A 99 17.07 5.19 -7.57
CA ASP A 99 15.90 6.04 -7.73
C ASP A 99 15.42 6.57 -6.38
N VAL A 100 15.12 7.86 -6.37
CA VAL A 100 14.44 8.57 -5.31
C VAL A 100 13.32 9.35 -6.02
N PRO A 101 12.06 9.28 -5.57
CA PRO A 101 11.01 10.15 -6.09
C PRO A 101 11.41 11.62 -5.96
N ASP A 102 11.09 12.44 -6.96
CA ASP A 102 11.37 13.88 -6.96
C ASP A 102 10.58 14.64 -5.88
#